data_AF-A0A1A3BEQ2-F1
#
_entry.id   AF-A0A1A3BEQ2-F1
#
_cell.length_a   1.000
_cell.length_b   1.000
_cell.length_c   1.000
_cell.angle_alpha   90.00
_cell.angle_beta   90.00
_cell.angle_gamma   90.00
#
_symmetry.space_group_name_H-M   'P 1'
#
loop_
_entity.id
_entity.type
_entity.pdbx_description
1 polymer ?
#
loop_
_entity_poly.entity_id
_entity_poly.type
_entity_poly.pdbx_seq_one_letter_code
_entity_poly.pdbx_strand_id
1 'polypeptide(L)'
;MTTIPPPNIPLPAGATPADDEVRSWADYENEFRIVYGEKRVLCPEAAPETDQTIWVEPCAVQMADGTIQPRDPSKPPLHSGPSVSVQAHWENYLTAAEARQLARYIDAAAATDELWSDADMHTCQFD
;
A
#
# COMPACT_ATOMS: atom_id res chain seq x y z
N MET A 1 26.60 11.37 -11.37
CA MET A 1 25.83 10.96 -10.18
C MET A 1 25.95 9.46 -10.08
N THR A 2 26.50 8.96 -8.98
CA THR A 2 26.61 7.51 -8.75
C THR A 2 25.27 7.06 -8.20
N THR A 3 24.48 6.33 -8.99
CA THR A 3 23.21 5.76 -8.52
C THR A 3 23.52 4.64 -7.53
N ILE A 4 23.19 4.85 -6.26
CA ILE A 4 23.28 3.81 -5.23
C ILE A 4 22.22 2.75 -5.58
N PRO A 5 22.60 1.47 -5.74
CA PRO A 5 21.63 0.42 -6.04
C PRO A 5 20.61 0.30 -4.90
N PRO A 6 19.35 -0.04 -5.20
CA PRO A 6 18.33 -0.22 -4.17
C PRO A 6 18.75 -1.31 -3.17
N PRO A 7 18.39 -1.17 -1.88
CA PRO A 7 18.63 -2.23 -0.91
C PRO A 7 17.76 -3.46 -1.24
N ASN A 8 18.34 -4.66 -1.12
CA ASN A 8 17.63 -5.91 -1.34
C ASN A 8 16.86 -6.33 -0.09
N ILE A 9 15.65 -5.78 0.06
CA ILE A 9 14.80 -5.98 1.24
C ILE A 9 13.54 -6.74 0.81
N PRO A 10 13.20 -7.87 1.46
CA PRO A 10 11.96 -8.60 1.17
C PRO A 10 10.72 -7.74 1.36
N LEU A 11 9.70 -7.97 0.54
CA LEU A 11 8.38 -7.35 0.73
C LEU A 11 7.70 -7.94 1.97
N PRO A 12 6.93 -7.14 2.74
CA PRO A 12 6.12 -7.67 3.81
C PRO A 12 5.04 -8.62 3.25
N ALA A 13 4.55 -9.53 4.09
CA ALA A 13 3.48 -10.44 3.69
C ALA A 13 2.25 -9.66 3.19
N GLY A 14 1.68 -10.08 2.06
CA GLY A 14 0.52 -9.42 1.45
C GLY A 14 0.85 -8.19 0.60
N ALA A 15 2.11 -7.74 0.54
CA ALA A 15 2.53 -6.71 -0.40
C ALA A 15 2.80 -7.26 -1.81
N THR A 16 2.57 -6.41 -2.80
CA THR A 16 2.84 -6.65 -4.21
C THR A 16 4.08 -5.87 -4.66
N PRO A 17 4.89 -6.39 -5.60
CA PRO A 17 6.00 -5.64 -6.16
C PRO A 17 5.50 -4.38 -6.88
N ALA A 18 6.16 -3.25 -6.65
CA ALA A 18 5.92 -2.05 -7.45
C ALA A 18 6.38 -2.29 -8.89
N ASP A 19 5.66 -1.73 -9.87
CA ASP A 19 6.01 -1.82 -11.30
C ASP A 19 7.43 -1.28 -11.58
N ASP A 20 7.89 -0.32 -10.77
CA ASP A 20 9.23 0.26 -10.83
C ASP A 20 9.85 0.33 -9.42
N GLU A 21 10.34 -0.80 -8.93
CA GLU A 21 10.98 -0.93 -7.62
C GLU A 21 12.21 0.00 -7.49
N VAL A 22 12.98 0.18 -8.56
CA VAL A 22 14.18 1.03 -8.55
C VAL A 22 13.79 2.48 -8.31
N ARG A 23 12.77 2.98 -8.99
CA ARG A 23 12.29 4.35 -8.81
C ARG A 23 11.67 4.56 -7.43
N SER A 24 10.93 3.58 -6.92
CA SER A 24 10.29 3.70 -5.60
C SER A 24 11.30 3.91 -4.46
N TRP A 25 12.53 3.38 -4.57
CA TRP A 25 13.60 3.63 -3.62
C TRP A 25 14.38 4.91 -3.95
N ALA A 26 14.63 5.18 -5.23
CA ALA A 26 15.43 6.32 -5.68
C ALA A 26 14.78 7.67 -5.38
N ASP A 27 13.44 7.74 -5.42
CA ASP A 27 12.67 8.96 -5.11
C ASP A 27 12.91 9.46 -3.67
N TYR A 28 13.44 8.60 -2.79
CA TYR A 28 13.69 8.87 -1.37
C TYR A 28 15.12 8.50 -0.95
N GLU A 29 16.09 8.62 -1.86
CA GLU A 29 17.53 8.42 -1.57
C GLU A 29 17.86 7.06 -0.92
N ASN A 30 17.07 6.03 -1.22
CA ASN A 30 17.14 4.68 -0.62
C ASN A 30 16.88 4.63 0.91
N GLU A 31 16.23 5.63 1.50
CA GLU A 31 15.87 5.59 2.92
C GLU A 31 14.63 4.72 3.20
N PHE A 32 13.65 4.76 2.30
CA PHE A 32 12.42 3.99 2.38
C PHE A 32 11.80 3.78 0.98
N ARG A 33 10.81 2.88 0.91
CA ARG A 33 9.90 2.73 -0.22
C ARG A 33 8.45 2.73 0.23
N ILE A 34 7.54 3.02 -0.69
CA ILE A 34 6.11 2.76 -0.50
C ILE A 34 5.84 1.34 -0.96
N VAL A 35 5.14 0.56 -0.13
CA VAL A 35 4.66 -0.78 -0.47
C VAL A 35 3.15 -0.75 -0.59
N TYR A 36 2.63 -1.51 -1.54
CA TYR A 36 1.19 -1.66 -1.80
C TYR A 36 0.78 -3.12 -1.61
N GLY A 37 -0.46 -3.38 -1.26
CA GLY A 37 -1.01 -4.74 -1.25
C GLY A 37 -1.77 -5.06 -2.52
N GLU A 38 -2.72 -5.98 -2.42
CA GLU A 38 -3.59 -6.31 -3.55
C GLU A 38 -4.55 -5.13 -3.86
N LYS A 39 -4.36 -4.51 -5.03
CA LYS A 39 -5.30 -3.53 -5.58
C LYS A 39 -6.58 -4.21 -6.05
N ARG A 40 -7.72 -3.83 -5.46
CA ARG A 40 -9.04 -4.32 -5.87
C ARG A 40 -9.81 -3.24 -6.58
N VAL A 41 -10.28 -3.55 -7.78
CA VAL A 41 -11.02 -2.62 -8.66
C VAL A 41 -12.48 -3.06 -8.74
N LEU A 42 -13.41 -2.12 -8.57
CA LEU A 42 -14.85 -2.41 -8.57
C LEU A 42 -15.46 -2.47 -9.98
N CYS A 43 -14.92 -1.69 -10.93
CA CYS A 43 -15.40 -1.57 -12.30
C CYS A 43 -14.21 -1.55 -13.29
N PRO A 44 -13.63 -2.71 -13.63
CA PRO A 44 -12.46 -2.77 -14.52
C PRO A 44 -12.76 -2.40 -15.98
N GLU A 45 -14.03 -2.30 -16.36
CA GLU A 45 -14.47 -1.92 -17.72
C GLU A 45 -14.49 -0.41 -17.96
N ALA A 46 -14.48 0.41 -16.90
CA ALA A 46 -14.10 1.81 -17.03
C ALA A 46 -12.60 1.83 -17.34
N ALA A 47 -12.22 2.43 -18.46
CA ALA A 47 -10.85 2.37 -18.96
C ALA A 47 -9.83 2.63 -17.82
N PRO A 48 -8.79 1.79 -17.68
CA PRO A 48 -7.91 1.74 -16.50
C PRO A 48 -7.13 3.04 -16.21
N GLU A 49 -7.21 4.02 -17.11
CA GLU A 49 -6.53 5.32 -17.02
C GLU A 49 -7.50 6.51 -16.87
N THR A 50 -8.80 6.26 -16.64
CA THR A 50 -9.73 7.35 -16.31
C THR A 50 -9.77 7.56 -14.80
N ASP A 51 -9.83 8.83 -14.38
CA ASP A 51 -10.05 9.24 -12.99
C ASP A 51 -11.28 8.58 -12.35
N GLN A 52 -12.15 7.97 -13.17
CA GLN A 52 -13.37 7.28 -12.75
C GLN A 52 -13.15 5.82 -12.33
N THR A 53 -11.93 5.31 -12.21
CA THR A 53 -11.72 3.95 -11.68
C THR A 53 -11.85 3.93 -10.16
N ILE A 54 -12.77 3.10 -9.63
CA ILE A 54 -12.91 2.89 -8.19
C ILE A 54 -12.01 1.75 -7.77
N TRP A 55 -11.10 2.01 -6.84
CA TRP A 55 -10.20 1.01 -6.32
C TRP A 55 -9.93 1.19 -4.83
N VAL A 56 -9.53 0.07 -4.21
CA VAL A 56 -9.09 -0.02 -2.83
C VAL A 56 -7.76 -0.74 -2.81
N GLU A 57 -6.79 -0.21 -2.06
CA GLU A 57 -5.46 -0.78 -1.94
C GLU A 57 -4.88 -0.44 -0.57
N PRO A 58 -4.40 -1.41 0.23
CA PRO A 58 -3.63 -1.11 1.41
C PRO A 58 -2.23 -0.64 1.01
N CYS A 59 -1.69 0.35 1.70
CA CYS A 59 -0.34 0.84 1.48
C CYS A 59 0.40 1.15 2.79
N ALA A 60 1.72 1.07 2.77
CA ALA A 60 2.57 1.38 3.91
C ALA A 60 3.93 1.92 3.45
N VAL A 61 4.72 2.42 4.40
CA VAL A 61 6.12 2.79 4.19
C VAL A 61 7.02 1.72 4.79
N GLN A 62 7.86 1.11 3.95
CA GLN A 62 8.89 0.17 4.38
C GLN A 62 10.25 0.87 4.41
N MET A 63 10.89 0.84 5.56
CA MET A 63 12.20 1.44 5.79
C MET A 63 13.33 0.55 5.22
N ALA A 64 14.52 1.13 5.05
CA ALA A 64 15.71 0.39 4.60
C ALA A 64 16.19 -0.74 5.56
N ASP A 65 15.68 -0.81 6.78
CA ASP A 65 15.92 -1.91 7.72
C ASP A 65 14.86 -3.03 7.62
N GLY A 66 13.89 -2.89 6.70
CA GLY A 66 12.79 -3.83 6.48
C GLY A 66 11.56 -3.60 7.36
N THR A 67 11.64 -2.71 8.35
CA THR A 67 10.50 -2.40 9.23
C THR A 67 9.41 -1.65 8.49
N ILE A 68 8.17 -1.86 8.92
CA ILE A 68 7.05 -1.01 8.52
C ILE A 68 6.94 0.14 9.49
N GLN A 69 6.89 1.34 8.94
CA GLN A 69 6.79 2.55 9.72
C GLN A 69 5.45 2.58 10.46
N PRO A 70 5.44 2.75 11.80
CA PRO A 70 4.19 2.89 12.54
C PRO A 70 3.55 4.26 12.26
N ARG A 71 2.23 4.34 12.43
CA ARG A 71 1.51 5.61 12.41
C ARG A 71 1.88 6.44 13.64
N ASP A 72 2.67 7.49 13.45
CA ASP A 72 3.09 8.41 14.52
C ASP A 72 2.70 9.86 14.19
N PRO A 73 1.63 10.40 14.78
CA PRO A 73 1.18 11.77 14.52
C PRO A 73 2.15 12.84 15.04
N SER A 74 3.20 12.45 15.79
CA SER A 74 4.23 13.37 16.27
C SER A 74 5.42 13.52 15.31
N LYS A 75 5.46 12.80 14.18
CA LYS A 75 6.58 12.79 13.21
C LYS A 75 6.14 13.15 11.78
N PRO A 76 6.06 14.44 11.42
CA PRO A 76 5.53 15.01 10.16
C PRO A 76 5.87 14.33 8.83
N PRO A 77 7.10 13.89 8.56
CA PRO A 77 7.39 13.24 7.28
C PRO A 77 6.91 11.78 7.20
N LEU A 78 6.43 11.22 8.31
CA LEU A 78 6.26 9.78 8.57
C LEU A 78 4.83 9.41 9.01
N HIS A 79 3.85 10.27 8.74
CA HIS A 79 2.46 10.13 9.20
C HIS A 79 1.69 8.98 8.58
N SER A 80 2.25 8.32 7.57
CA SER A 80 1.50 7.46 6.67
C SER A 80 1.07 6.16 7.36
N GLY A 81 1.93 5.59 8.22
CA GLY A 81 1.72 4.25 8.78
C GLY A 81 1.34 3.22 7.71
N PRO A 82 0.87 2.03 8.11
CA PRO A 82 -0.12 1.32 7.32
C PRO A 82 -1.38 2.17 7.13
N SER A 83 -1.95 2.11 5.93
CA SER A 83 -3.24 2.72 5.64
C SER A 83 -4.00 1.97 4.55
N VAL A 84 -5.31 2.21 4.46
CA VAL A 84 -6.15 1.82 3.33
C VAL A 84 -6.39 3.02 2.43
N SER A 85 -5.88 2.95 1.21
CA SER A 85 -6.13 3.94 0.17
C SER A 85 -7.37 3.57 -0.63
N VAL A 86 -8.28 4.53 -0.79
CA VAL A 86 -9.54 4.36 -1.51
C VAL A 86 -9.70 5.49 -2.51
N GLN A 87 -9.79 5.15 -3.79
CA GLN A 87 -10.22 6.09 -4.82
C GLN A 87 -11.68 5.84 -5.15
N ALA A 88 -12.50 6.85 -4.93
CA ALA A 88 -13.86 6.93 -5.42
C ALA A 88 -14.20 8.41 -5.66
N HIS A 89 -14.89 8.68 -6.75
CA HIS A 89 -15.36 10.01 -7.13
C HIS A 89 -16.88 10.08 -7.07
N TRP A 90 -17.42 11.29 -6.95
CA TRP A 90 -18.86 11.50 -6.88
C TRP A 90 -19.59 11.07 -8.16
N GLU A 91 -18.90 11.06 -9.31
CA GLU A 91 -19.43 10.64 -10.61
C GLU A 91 -19.49 9.13 -10.79
N ASN A 92 -19.00 8.35 -9.83
CA ASN A 92 -18.93 6.90 -9.95
C ASN A 92 -20.26 6.16 -9.77
N TYR A 93 -21.34 6.87 -9.42
CA TYR A 93 -22.72 6.38 -9.24
C TYR A 93 -22.84 4.87 -9.00
N LEU A 94 -22.66 4.46 -7.73
CA LEU A 94 -22.71 3.04 -7.36
C LEU A 94 -24.14 2.52 -7.20
N THR A 95 -24.41 1.34 -7.75
CA THR A 95 -25.54 0.54 -7.32
C THR A 95 -25.36 0.06 -5.87
N ALA A 96 -26.44 -0.34 -5.21
CA ALA A 96 -26.36 -0.90 -3.86
C ALA A 96 -25.54 -2.20 -3.79
N ALA A 97 -25.43 -2.96 -4.90
CA ALA A 97 -24.59 -4.16 -4.93
C ALA A 97 -23.11 -3.80 -4.98
N GLU A 98 -22.74 -2.84 -5.82
CA GLU A 98 -21.38 -2.32 -5.96
C GLU A 98 -20.91 -1.62 -4.68
N ALA A 99 -21.76 -0.81 -4.04
CA ALA A 99 -21.44 -0.18 -2.76
C ALA A 99 -21.13 -1.23 -1.66
N ARG A 100 -21.87 -2.34 -1.60
CA ARG A 100 -21.57 -3.45 -0.68
C ARG A 100 -20.28 -4.18 -1.04
N GLN A 101 -19.99 -4.29 -2.34
CA GLN A 101 -18.76 -4.90 -2.80
C GLN A 101 -17.54 -4.02 -2.47
N LEU A 102 -17.65 -2.70 -2.62
CA LEU A 102 -16.63 -1.75 -2.19
C LEU A 102 -16.37 -1.84 -0.68
N ALA A 103 -17.43 -1.92 0.13
CA ALA A 103 -17.29 -2.12 1.57
C ALA A 103 -16.52 -3.40 1.92
N ARG A 104 -16.75 -4.51 1.20
CA ARG A 104 -15.98 -5.75 1.36
C ARG A 104 -14.51 -5.60 0.96
N TYR A 105 -14.22 -4.82 -0.07
CA TYR A 105 -12.82 -4.54 -0.45
C TYR A 105 -12.10 -3.71 0.60
N ILE A 106 -12.77 -2.71 1.18
CA ILE A 106 -12.24 -1.91 2.29
C ILE A 106 -11.96 -2.79 3.51
N ASP A 107 -12.93 -3.64 3.91
CA ASP A 107 -12.77 -4.56 5.04
C ASP A 107 -11.58 -5.50 4.87
N ALA A 108 -11.45 -6.11 3.69
CA ALA A 108 -10.34 -7.00 3.41
C ALA A 108 -9.00 -6.27 3.20
N ALA A 109 -8.99 -4.97 2.88
CA ALA A 109 -7.77 -4.15 2.90
C ALA A 109 -7.38 -3.74 4.32
N ALA A 110 -8.36 -3.49 5.20
CA ALA A 110 -8.14 -3.21 6.62
C ALA A 110 -7.49 -4.40 7.33
N ALA A 111 -7.85 -5.63 6.98
CA ALA A 111 -7.16 -6.82 7.50
C ALA A 111 -5.65 -6.85 7.16
N THR A 112 -5.27 -6.37 5.97
CA THR A 112 -3.85 -6.23 5.58
C THR A 112 -3.16 -5.09 6.33
N ASP A 113 -3.87 -3.97 6.53
CA ASP A 113 -3.41 -2.84 7.34
C ASP A 113 -3.11 -3.26 8.78
N GLU A 114 -4.00 -4.05 9.40
CA GLU A 114 -3.82 -4.63 10.73
C GLU A 114 -2.59 -5.55 10.79
N LEU A 115 -2.40 -6.40 9.78
CA LEU A 115 -1.23 -7.28 9.66
C LEU A 115 0.09 -6.48 9.65
N TRP A 116 0.12 -5.34 8.96
CA TRP A 116 1.32 -4.50 8.89
C TRP A 116 1.50 -3.58 10.09
N SER A 117 0.42 -3.32 10.83
CA SER A 117 0.43 -2.49 12.04
C SER A 117 0.86 -3.27 13.28
N ASP A 118 0.78 -4.59 13.25
CA ASP A 118 1.14 -5.42 14.38
C ASP A 118 2.67 -5.41 14.58
N ALA A 119 3.10 -4.91 15.75
CA ALA A 119 4.50 -4.67 16.09
C ALA A 119 5.35 -5.97 16.16
N ASP A 120 4.68 -7.14 16.10
CA ASP A 120 5.26 -8.47 16.22
C ASP A 120 5.63 -9.12 14.88
N MET A 121 5.70 -8.38 13.77
CA MET A 121 6.34 -8.83 12.51
C MET A 121 7.86 -9.16 12.66
N HIS A 122 8.38 -9.20 13.89
CA HIS A 122 9.54 -9.99 14.30
C HIS A 122 9.30 -11.51 14.30
N THR A 123 8.41 -12.05 13.45
CA THR A 123 8.44 -13.50 13.16
C THR A 123 9.64 -13.79 12.27
N CYS A 124 10.82 -13.89 12.89
CA CYS A 124 11.89 -14.73 12.36
C CYS A 124 11.29 -16.12 12.16
N GLN A 125 11.04 -16.51 10.92
CA GLN A 125 11.04 -17.93 10.58
C GLN A 125 12.51 -18.35 10.55
N PHE A 126 12.99 -18.84 11.70
CA PHE A 126 14.14 -19.72 11.71
C PHE A 126 13.64 -21.10 11.29
N ASP A 127 13.99 -21.52 10.07
CA ASP A 127 14.22 -22.93 9.78
C ASP A 127 15.68 -23.29 10.15
#